data_AF-A0A7J4LWQ6-F1
#
_entry.id   AF-A0A7J4LWQ6-F1
#
_cell.length_a   1.000
_cell.length_b   1.000
_cell.length_c   1.000
_cell.angle_alpha   90.00
_cell.angle_beta   90.00
_cell.angle_gamma   90.00
#
_symmetry.space_group_name_H-M   'P 1'
#
loop_
_entity.id
_entity.type
_entity.pdbx_description
1 polymer ?
#
loop_
_entity_poly.entity_id
_entity_poly.type
_entity_poly.pdbx_seq_one_letter_code
_entity_poly.pdbx_strand_id
1 'polypeptide(L)'
;MTEKSLKVKGEFDYDYKYDTLFFKTSEREYVKSIELENMVLDIDKAGFIVGIPIFEASKFLNLDKKVLLKVPRWQFQTSVNEGRIEIRLMFQVVVRNKIIEKNPIIMEPTSEPLPNSQLICEVTH
;
A
#
# COMPACT_ATOMS: atom_id res chain seq x y z
N MET A 1 -15.25 19.92 -7.54
CA MET A 1 -13.95 19.30 -7.85
C MET A 1 -14.22 17.82 -8.08
N THR A 2 -13.87 17.28 -9.24
CA THR A 2 -14.21 15.89 -9.59
C THR A 2 -13.23 14.94 -8.92
N GLU A 3 -13.72 14.09 -8.03
CA GLU A 3 -12.94 13.01 -7.42
C GLU A 3 -12.50 12.04 -8.52
N LYS A 4 -11.19 11.84 -8.66
CA LYS A 4 -10.64 10.90 -9.64
C LYS A 4 -10.53 9.54 -8.97
N SER A 5 -11.34 8.57 -9.40
CA SER A 5 -11.28 7.20 -8.91
C SER A 5 -10.70 6.27 -9.97
N LEU A 6 -9.85 5.34 -9.55
CA LEU A 6 -9.16 4.42 -10.44
C LEU A 6 -9.07 3.02 -9.82
N LYS A 7 -9.25 1.99 -10.66
CA LYS A 7 -8.97 0.60 -10.31
C LYS A 7 -7.89 0.04 -11.23
N VAL A 8 -6.81 -0.50 -10.67
CA VAL A 8 -5.63 -1.01 -11.41
C VAL A 8 -5.16 -2.35 -10.87
N LYS A 9 -4.33 -3.02 -11.66
CA LYS A 9 -3.58 -4.19 -11.21
C LYS A 9 -2.29 -3.77 -10.54
N GLY A 10 -1.77 -4.66 -9.69
CA GLY A 10 -0.47 -4.45 -9.10
C GLY A 10 0.29 -5.71 -8.76
N GLU A 11 1.48 -5.46 -8.24
CA GLU A 11 2.44 -6.46 -7.81
C GLU A 11 2.86 -6.23 -6.36
N PHE A 12 3.34 -7.32 -5.79
CA PHE A 12 3.77 -7.41 -4.41
C PHE A 12 5.18 -7.96 -4.36
N ASP A 13 5.99 -7.44 -3.45
CA ASP A 13 7.29 -8.00 -3.14
C ASP A 13 7.60 -7.87 -1.64
N TYR A 14 8.46 -8.74 -1.13
CA TYR A 14 8.94 -8.66 0.25
C TYR A 14 10.46 -8.90 0.31
N ASP A 15 11.18 -7.86 0.73
CA ASP A 15 12.61 -7.97 1.02
C ASP A 15 12.82 -8.50 2.44
N TYR A 16 13.15 -9.78 2.55
CA TYR A 16 13.41 -10.43 3.83
C TYR A 16 14.60 -9.82 4.60
N LYS A 17 15.62 -9.33 3.88
CA LYS A 17 16.85 -8.80 4.47
C LYS A 17 16.58 -7.45 5.13
N TYR A 18 15.86 -6.57 4.44
CA TYR A 18 15.55 -5.23 4.95
C TYR A 18 14.20 -5.13 5.68
N ASP A 19 13.42 -6.22 5.71
CA ASP A 19 12.07 -6.25 6.29
C ASP A 19 11.12 -5.22 5.66
N THR A 20 11.17 -5.14 4.33
CA THR A 20 10.39 -4.16 3.58
C THR A 20 9.34 -4.85 2.73
N LEU A 21 8.08 -4.49 2.95
CA LEU A 21 6.92 -4.99 2.21
C LEU A 21 6.53 -3.97 1.15
N PHE A 22 6.42 -4.39 -0.10
CA PHE A 22 6.07 -3.53 -1.22
C PHE A 22 4.73 -3.95 -1.79
N PHE A 23 3.79 -3.01 -1.85
CA PHE A 23 2.65 -3.09 -2.75
C PHE A 23 2.73 -1.95 -3.75
N LYS A 24 2.60 -2.22 -5.04
CA LYS A 24 2.58 -1.16 -6.05
C LYS A 24 1.77 -1.54 -7.27
N THR A 25 1.29 -0.53 -7.99
CA THR A 25 0.61 -0.71 -9.28
C THR A 25 1.62 -1.12 -10.34
N SER A 26 1.20 -1.93 -11.30
CA SER A 26 2.04 -2.35 -12.45
C SER A 26 1.88 -1.44 -13.68
N GLU A 27 0.97 -0.47 -13.62
CA GLU A 27 0.50 0.29 -14.79
C GLU A 27 0.94 1.76 -14.77
N ARG A 28 1.63 2.21 -13.72
CA ARG A 28 1.94 3.62 -13.49
C ARG A 28 3.35 3.83 -12.96
N GLU A 29 3.95 4.92 -13.40
CA GLU A 29 5.28 5.37 -12.96
C GLU A 29 5.13 6.41 -11.85
N TYR A 30 5.90 6.23 -10.77
CA TYR A 30 6.01 7.23 -9.72
C TYR A 30 6.87 8.41 -10.17
N VAL A 31 6.64 9.58 -9.57
CA VAL A 31 7.44 10.78 -9.81
C VAL A 31 7.90 11.47 -8.53
N LYS A 32 7.24 11.20 -7.40
CA LYS A 32 7.65 11.69 -6.08
C LYS A 32 7.18 10.73 -5.00
N SER A 33 7.68 10.95 -3.79
CA SER A 33 7.31 10.17 -2.61
C SER A 33 6.92 11.08 -1.44
N ILE A 34 6.09 10.56 -0.55
CA ILE A 34 5.87 11.13 0.78
C ILE A 34 6.33 10.11 1.82
N GLU A 35 7.18 10.55 2.74
CA GLU A 35 7.62 9.76 3.88
C GLU A 35 6.59 9.86 5.00
N LEU A 36 6.18 8.69 5.50
CA LEU A 36 5.45 8.49 6.74
C LEU A 36 6.36 7.69 7.69
N GLU A 37 6.04 7.66 8.98
CA GLU A 37 6.91 7.10 10.02
C GLU A 37 7.57 5.77 9.64
N ASN A 38 6.77 4.78 9.22
CA ASN A 38 7.25 3.45 8.83
C ASN A 38 6.89 3.08 7.39
N MET A 39 6.52 4.05 6.55
CA MET A 39 6.05 3.80 5.19
C MET A 39 6.53 4.91 4.25
N VAL A 40 6.72 4.59 2.98
CA VAL A 40 6.84 5.58 1.91
C VAL A 40 5.62 5.43 1.01
N LEU A 41 5.11 6.55 0.50
CA LEU A 41 4.02 6.57 -0.46
C LEU A 41 4.54 7.09 -1.79
N ASP A 42 4.57 6.24 -2.80
CA ASP A 42 4.97 6.62 -4.14
C ASP A 42 3.77 7.23 -4.87
N ILE A 43 3.96 8.40 -5.46
CA ILE A 43 2.90 9.20 -6.08
C ILE A 43 3.22 9.44 -7.55
N ASP A 44 2.22 9.27 -8.41
CA ASP A 44 2.35 9.52 -9.85
C ASP A 44 2.09 10.99 -10.24
N LYS A 45 2.25 11.30 -11.53
CA LYS A 45 2.03 12.66 -12.08
C LYS A 45 0.59 13.17 -11.90
N ALA A 46 -0.38 12.27 -11.72
CA ALA A 46 -1.78 12.61 -11.56
C ALA A 46 -2.20 12.76 -10.09
N GLY A 47 -1.29 12.48 -9.15
CA GLY A 47 -1.52 12.58 -7.71
C GLY A 47 -2.17 11.34 -7.10
N PHE A 48 -2.08 10.17 -7.75
CA PHE A 48 -2.49 8.91 -7.16
C PHE A 48 -1.32 8.28 -6.40
N ILE A 49 -1.62 7.68 -5.25
CA ILE A 49 -0.67 6.83 -4.53
C ILE A 49 -0.61 5.48 -5.24
N VAL A 50 0.53 5.20 -5.87
CA VAL A 50 0.77 4.05 -6.75
C VAL A 50 1.72 3.01 -6.15
N GLY A 51 2.36 3.31 -5.01
CA GLY A 51 3.25 2.39 -4.32
C GLY A 51 3.26 2.66 -2.82
N ILE A 52 3.41 1.59 -2.04
CA ILE A 52 3.39 1.60 -0.58
C ILE A 52 4.50 0.68 -0.06
N PRO A 53 5.78 1.11 -0.09
CA PRO A 53 6.82 0.51 0.74
C PRO A 53 6.51 0.64 2.24
N ILE A 54 6.55 -0.48 2.97
CA ILE A 54 6.37 -0.55 4.43
C ILE A 54 7.66 -1.08 5.04
N PHE A 55 8.32 -0.27 5.85
CA PHE A 55 9.53 -0.65 6.58
C PHE A 55 9.18 -1.32 7.90
N GLU A 56 10.10 -2.14 8.41
CA GLU A 56 9.89 -2.97 9.61
C GLU A 56 8.54 -3.73 9.53
N ALA A 57 8.19 -4.23 8.34
CA ALA A 57 6.83 -4.70 8.05
C ALA A 57 6.40 -5.84 8.98
N SER A 58 7.32 -6.72 9.35
CA SER A 58 7.06 -7.80 10.31
C SER A 58 6.60 -7.27 11.67
N LYS A 59 7.22 -6.19 12.15
CA LYS A 59 6.90 -5.52 13.40
C LYS A 59 5.60 -4.72 13.27
N PHE A 60 5.45 -3.94 12.21
CA PHE A 60 4.25 -3.14 11.95
C PHE A 60 2.98 -4.01 11.88
N LEU A 61 3.05 -5.16 11.19
CA LEU A 61 1.90 -6.05 10.97
C LEU A 61 1.74 -7.11 12.07
N ASN A 62 2.70 -7.19 12.98
CA ASN A 62 2.85 -8.24 13.99
C ASN A 62 2.76 -9.65 13.35
N LEU A 63 3.66 -9.91 12.41
CA LEU A 63 3.77 -11.14 11.63
C LEU A 63 5.23 -11.56 11.50
N ASP A 64 5.51 -12.86 11.52
CA ASP A 64 6.85 -13.35 11.23
C ASP A 64 7.27 -12.99 9.80
N LYS A 65 8.54 -12.59 9.61
CA LYS A 65 9.11 -12.30 8.26
C LYS A 65 8.83 -13.40 7.25
N LYS A 66 8.91 -14.67 7.67
CA LYS A 66 8.66 -15.83 6.81
C LYS A 66 7.23 -15.87 6.25
N VAL A 67 6.27 -15.32 6.99
CA VAL A 67 4.86 -15.26 6.59
C VAL A 67 4.66 -14.21 5.49
N LEU A 68 5.43 -13.12 5.54
CA LEU A 68 5.38 -12.04 4.55
C LEU A 68 6.00 -12.42 3.19
N LEU A 69 6.79 -13.49 3.09
CA LEU A 69 7.30 -14.00 1.81
C LEU A 69 6.19 -14.47 0.85
N LYS A 70 4.97 -14.73 1.35
CA LYS A 70 3.86 -15.20 0.52
C LYS A 70 2.55 -14.58 0.96
N VAL A 71 2.07 -13.64 0.15
CA VAL A 71 0.78 -12.97 0.31
C VAL A 71 -0.14 -13.38 -0.85
N PRO A 72 -0.89 -14.49 -0.75
CA PRO A 72 -1.65 -15.07 -1.85
C PRO A 72 -2.76 -14.17 -2.39
N ARG A 73 -3.34 -13.32 -1.54
CA ARG A 73 -4.34 -12.33 -1.94
C ARG A 73 -4.05 -11.03 -1.25
N TRP A 74 -4.15 -9.94 -2.00
CA TRP A 74 -4.05 -8.60 -1.44
C TRP A 74 -4.77 -7.59 -2.33
N GLN A 75 -5.12 -6.49 -1.69
CA GLN A 75 -5.62 -5.28 -2.28
C GLN A 75 -5.16 -4.11 -1.40
N PHE A 76 -4.81 -2.99 -2.00
CA PHE A 76 -4.78 -1.74 -1.25
C PHE A 76 -5.71 -0.73 -1.90
N GLN A 77 -6.36 0.05 -1.05
CA GLN A 77 -7.10 1.23 -1.45
C GLN A 77 -6.42 2.44 -0.84
N THR A 78 -6.17 3.44 -1.66
CA THR A 78 -5.67 4.75 -1.21
C THR A 78 -6.70 5.81 -1.55
N SER A 79 -6.84 6.80 -0.69
CA SER A 79 -7.55 8.02 -1.03
C SER A 79 -6.83 9.24 -0.46
N VAL A 80 -6.91 10.33 -1.22
CA VAL A 80 -6.48 11.65 -0.80
C VAL A 80 -7.72 12.51 -0.80
N ASN A 81 -8.08 13.05 0.36
CA ASN A 81 -9.24 13.92 0.52
C ASN A 81 -8.91 15.06 1.46
N GLU A 82 -9.05 16.30 0.96
CA GLU A 82 -8.93 17.52 1.78
C GLU A 82 -7.62 17.58 2.61
N GLY A 83 -6.50 17.17 2.00
CA GLY A 83 -5.20 17.17 2.67
C GLY A 83 -5.00 16.02 3.67
N ARG A 84 -5.81 14.96 3.58
CA ARG A 84 -5.62 13.71 4.34
C ARG A 84 -5.45 12.53 3.40
N ILE A 85 -4.53 11.66 3.75
CA ILE A 85 -4.28 10.39 3.09
C ILE A 85 -4.92 9.29 3.93
N GLU A 86 -5.69 8.43 3.29
CA GLU A 86 -6.20 7.20 3.88
C GLU A 86 -5.70 6.01 3.05
N ILE A 87 -5.18 5.00 3.73
CA ILE A 87 -4.68 3.77 3.13
C ILE A 87 -5.36 2.61 3.84
N ARG A 88 -6.03 1.77 3.06
CA ARG A 88 -6.59 0.50 3.52
C ARG A 88 -5.82 -0.62 2.84
N LEU A 89 -5.03 -1.36 3.60
CA LEU A 89 -4.42 -2.59 3.11
C LEU A 89 -5.36 -3.74 3.47
N MET A 90 -5.58 -4.66 2.55
CA MET A 90 -6.36 -5.87 2.77
C MET A 90 -5.57 -7.03 2.19
N PHE A 91 -5.07 -7.94 3.02
CA PHE A 91 -4.27 -9.05 2.51
C PHE A 91 -4.41 -10.31 3.36
N GLN A 92 -4.15 -11.44 2.72
CA GLN A 92 -4.19 -12.76 3.32
C GLN A 92 -2.77 -13.28 3.49
N VAL A 93 -2.53 -13.95 4.62
CA VAL A 93 -1.29 -14.68 4.89
C VAL A 93 -1.58 -16.07 5.40
N VAL A 94 -0.63 -16.99 5.24
CA VAL A 94 -0.78 -18.37 5.73
C VAL A 94 0.07 -18.54 6.99
N VAL A 95 -0.58 -18.79 8.12
CA VAL A 95 0.07 -19.07 9.40
C VAL A 95 -0.39 -20.43 9.89
N ARG A 96 0.54 -21.39 10.04
CA ARG A 96 0.25 -22.76 10.51
C ARG A 96 -0.92 -23.41 9.74
N ASN A 97 -0.87 -23.35 8.41
CA ASN A 97 -1.88 -23.88 7.48
C ASN A 97 -3.28 -23.24 7.58
N LYS A 98 -3.40 -22.08 8.24
CA LYS A 98 -4.64 -21.29 8.29
C LYS A 98 -4.43 -19.97 7.56
N ILE A 99 -5.43 -19.58 6.78
CA ILE A 99 -5.49 -18.25 6.17
C ILE A 99 -5.89 -17.27 7.27
N ILE A 100 -5.09 -16.21 7.43
CA ILE A 100 -5.37 -15.08 8.31
C ILE A 100 -5.51 -13.83 7.43
N GLU A 101 -6.56 -13.05 7.66
CA GLU A 101 -6.79 -11.78 7.01
C GLU A 101 -6.23 -10.64 7.84
N LYS A 102 -5.60 -9.68 7.17
CA LYS A 102 -5.05 -8.46 7.75
C LYS A 102 -5.62 -7.26 7.00
N ASN A 103 -6.13 -6.29 7.74
CA ASN A 103 -6.84 -5.14 7.21
C ASN A 103 -6.44 -3.81 7.89
N PRO A 104 -5.14 -3.46 8.00
CA PRO A 104 -4.74 -2.22 8.66
C PRO A 104 -5.23 -1.00 7.86
N ILE A 105 -5.66 0.01 8.60
CA ILE A 105 -6.07 1.31 8.07
C ILE A 105 -5.08 2.35 8.61
N ILE A 106 -4.45 3.08 7.70
CA ILE A 106 -3.52 4.16 8.02
C ILE A 106 -4.18 5.47 7.57
N MET A 107 -4.15 6.47 8.44
CA MET A 107 -4.70 7.80 8.15
C MET A 107 -3.70 8.85 8.59
N GLU A 108 -3.20 9.63 7.65
CA GLU A 108 -2.17 10.63 7.91
C GLU A 108 -2.52 11.96 7.23
N PRO A 109 -2.26 13.11 7.86
CA PRO A 109 -2.31 14.39 7.17
C PRO A 109 -1.19 14.43 6.13
N THR A 110 -1.44 15.02 4.96
CA THR A 110 -0.35 15.33 4.01
C THR A 110 0.22 16.72 4.31
N SER A 111 1.54 16.80 4.43
CA SER A 111 2.28 18.07 4.51
C SER A 111 2.30 18.81 3.17
N GLU A 112 2.05 18.11 2.07
CA GLU A 112 2.03 18.66 0.72
C GLU A 112 0.61 18.74 0.14
N PRO A 113 0.31 19.76 -0.68
CA PRO A 113 -0.94 19.80 -1.42
C PRO A 113 -0.99 18.68 -2.45
N LEU A 114 -1.89 17.72 -2.25
CA LEU A 114 -2.20 16.66 -3.19
C LEU A 114 -3.65 16.82 -3.70
N PRO A 115 -3.90 16.55 -4.99
CA PRO A 115 -5.27 16.58 -5.53
C PRO A 115 -6.09 15.44 -4.93
N ASN A 116 -7.40 15.66 -4.79
CA ASN A 116 -8.29 14.59 -4.36
C ASN A 116 -8.25 13.43 -5.36
N SER A 117 -8.00 12.22 -4.86
CA SER A 117 -7.82 11.02 -5.68
C SER A 117 -8.19 9.78 -4.89
N GLN A 118 -8.57 8.72 -5.61
CA GLN A 118 -8.83 7.40 -5.04
C GLN A 118 -8.27 6.34 -5.98
N LEU A 119 -7.52 5.39 -5.45
CA LEU A 119 -6.99 4.27 -6.21
C LEU A 119 -7.24 2.96 -5.48
N ILE A 120 -7.72 1.96 -6.21
CA ILE A 120 -7.84 0.57 -5.75
C ILE A 120 -6.87 -0.26 -6.60
N CYS A 121 -5.94 -0.92 -5.94
CA CYS A 121 -4.96 -1.80 -6.56
C CYS A 121 -5.15 -3.21 -6.03
N GLU A 122 -5.27 -4.20 -6.91
CA GLU A 122 -5.46 -5.60 -6.53
C GLU A 122 -4.56 -6.56 -7.31
N VAL A 123 -4.33 -7.73 -6.72
CA VAL A 123 -3.52 -8.79 -7.33
C VAL A 123 -4.14 -9.33 -8.63
N THR A 124 -3.30 -9.54 -9.63
CA THR A 124 -3.70 -10.20 -10.88
C THR A 124 -3.84 -11.71 -10.64
N HIS A 125 -5.02 -12.27 -10.91
CA HIS A 125 -5.26 -13.72 -10.88
C HIS A 125 -4.94 -14.35 -12.23
#